data_AF-A0A6A4FJF6-F1
#
_entry.id   AF-A0A6A4FJF6-F1
#
_cell.length_a   1.000
_cell.length_b   1.000
_cell.length_c   1.000
_cell.angle_alpha   90.00
_cell.angle_beta   90.00
_cell.angle_gamma   90.00
#
_symmetry.space_group_name_H-M   'P 1'
#
loop_
_entity.id
_entity.type
_entity.pdbx_description
1 polymer ?
#
loop_
_entity_poly.entity_id
_entity_poly.type
_entity_poly.pdbx_seq_one_letter_code
_entity_poly.pdbx_strand_id
1 'polypeptide(L)'
;MQDVHNLVARLRRESYAFPTIEERIHAILEDFASQKGNLTRVYANEENVVECITIQSAHMRAMFELFPEVVLIDATHDTNASNYKLFSFMIHDAMGKGQHVQHCLIENERKETLRIACRQFKESCPNYDSIAVIMIDKDFAELAVLQEEFPGARILLCHFHVVKYLQEVVAKEKYNLDAWTKKEMKRLIQLLVGAPTEVAYANIITAMKVVLRTDEKKKLWFSYFDKNWTTCKERWSSAYRGNVPDMGNHTNNRLESSWQKLKTLVNRSTTLDDCVISILFWQTVNERIWARNIKRIGVYMNVEYDNEMNQLLNDVSRHAVELIKQQYDFALLSTTKYHYYPVGPYVMMQYTSAKDDDLPDGCMMNPDGWTCSCMFRVTRLLPCRHIIYYRKDTGCSRFVPESIIHPRWLVKNYRKLKNATVADDDVAVAYEDR
;
A
#
# COMPACT_ATOMS: atom_id res chain seq x y z
N MET A 1 18.17 -3.11 20.99
CA MET A 1 17.13 -4.11 21.35
C MET A 1 16.91 -4.06 22.85
N GLN A 2 17.97 -3.87 23.64
CA GLN A 2 17.90 -3.64 25.08
C GLN A 2 16.91 -2.54 25.49
N ASP A 3 16.92 -1.35 24.87
CA ASP A 3 16.02 -0.26 25.29
C ASP A 3 14.53 -0.52 25.02
N VAL A 4 14.19 -1.29 23.98
CA VAL A 4 12.78 -1.65 23.71
C VAL A 4 12.32 -2.76 24.67
N HIS A 5 13.21 -3.71 24.97
CA HIS A 5 12.96 -4.70 26.02
C HIS A 5 12.88 -4.06 27.40
N ASN A 6 13.70 -3.05 27.69
CA ASN A 6 13.66 -2.29 28.93
C ASN A 6 12.39 -1.44 29.02
N LEU A 7 11.93 -0.83 27.92
CA LEU A 7 10.65 -0.13 27.86
C LEU A 7 9.48 -1.09 28.12
N VAL A 8 9.45 -2.24 27.44
CA VAL A 8 8.39 -3.25 27.65
C VAL A 8 8.46 -3.86 29.05
N ALA A 9 9.65 -4.15 29.57
CA ALA A 9 9.82 -4.69 30.92
C ALA A 9 9.49 -3.65 32.00
N ARG A 10 9.77 -2.36 31.75
CA ARG A 10 9.36 -1.24 32.58
C ARG A 10 7.85 -1.08 32.57
N LEU A 11 7.24 -0.96 31.38
CA LEU A 11 5.78 -0.86 31.23
C LEU A 11 5.07 -2.03 31.88
N ARG A 12 5.57 -3.27 31.72
CA ARG A 12 5.02 -4.45 32.40
C ARG A 12 5.19 -4.40 33.91
N ARG A 13 6.35 -3.97 34.43
CA ARG A 13 6.57 -3.83 35.89
C ARG A 13 5.71 -2.74 36.51
N GLU A 14 5.61 -1.59 35.86
CA GLU A 14 4.83 -0.44 36.30
C GLU A 14 3.32 -0.71 36.15
N SER A 15 2.90 -1.49 35.15
CA SER A 15 1.50 -1.87 34.97
C SER A 15 0.96 -2.78 36.08
N TYR A 16 1.80 -3.57 36.76
CA TYR A 16 1.37 -4.36 37.93
C TYR A 16 1.00 -3.50 39.15
N ALA A 17 1.24 -2.19 39.13
CA ALA A 17 0.76 -1.28 40.17
C ALA A 17 -0.74 -0.96 40.02
N PHE A 18 -1.35 -1.24 38.87
CA PHE A 18 -2.76 -0.94 38.59
C PHE A 18 -3.61 -2.22 38.60
N PRO A 19 -4.69 -2.26 39.41
CA PRO A 19 -5.50 -3.46 39.57
C PRO A 19 -6.29 -3.84 38.31
N THR A 20 -6.78 -2.85 37.53
CA THR A 20 -7.66 -3.10 36.37
C THR A 20 -6.92 -3.07 35.02
N ILE A 21 -7.50 -3.71 33.99
CA ILE A 21 -6.92 -3.69 32.62
C ILE A 21 -7.00 -2.28 32.04
N GLU A 22 -8.10 -1.58 32.33
CA GLU A 22 -8.40 -0.24 31.86
C GLU A 22 -7.37 0.77 32.37
N GLU A 23 -7.07 0.76 33.67
CA GLU A 23 -6.02 1.61 34.25
C GLU A 23 -4.64 1.30 33.67
N ARG A 24 -4.32 0.01 33.46
CA ARG A 24 -3.06 -0.39 32.82
C ARG A 24 -2.95 0.16 31.40
N ILE A 25 -3.99 0.00 30.58
CA ILE A 25 -4.04 0.55 29.22
C ILE A 25 -3.89 2.07 29.26
N HIS A 26 -4.61 2.76 30.15
CA HIS A 26 -4.54 4.22 30.26
C HIS A 26 -3.11 4.68 30.57
N ALA A 27 -2.45 4.06 31.56
CA ALA A 27 -1.07 4.37 31.92
C ALA A 27 -0.08 4.09 30.77
N ILE A 28 -0.26 2.98 30.04
CA ILE A 28 0.59 2.65 28.87
C ILE A 28 0.43 3.70 27.75
N LEU A 29 -0.81 4.11 27.47
CA LEU A 29 -1.10 5.09 26.43
C LEU A 29 -0.60 6.50 26.82
N GLU A 30 -0.75 6.89 28.08
CA GLU A 30 -0.20 8.15 28.60
C GLU A 30 1.32 8.21 28.53
N ASP A 31 2.03 7.14 28.94
CA ASP A 31 3.49 7.05 28.79
C ASP A 31 3.91 7.20 27.32
N PHE A 32 3.21 6.51 26.41
CA PHE A 32 3.48 6.63 24.98
C PHE A 32 3.19 8.04 24.43
N ALA A 33 2.09 8.66 24.84
CA ALA A 33 1.70 10.01 24.42
C ALA A 33 2.56 11.12 25.04
N SER A 34 3.26 10.85 26.15
CA SER A 34 4.21 11.77 26.77
C SER A 34 5.41 12.08 25.85
N GLN A 35 5.71 11.19 24.90
CA GLN A 35 6.73 11.40 23.90
C GLN A 35 6.24 12.37 22.82
N LYS A 36 7.07 13.38 22.51
CA LYS A 36 6.72 14.45 21.59
C LYS A 36 6.24 13.93 20.22
N GLY A 37 5.00 14.27 19.88
CA GLY A 37 4.40 13.98 18.57
C GLY A 37 3.67 12.64 18.47
N ASN A 38 3.79 11.77 19.46
CA ASN A 38 2.95 10.59 19.61
C ASN A 38 1.53 11.00 20.02
N LEU A 39 0.54 10.26 19.54
CA LEU A 39 -0.87 10.50 19.79
C LEU A 39 -1.55 9.17 20.11
N THR A 40 -2.37 9.18 21.16
CA THR A 40 -3.27 8.08 21.52
C THR A 40 -4.62 8.65 21.86
N ARG A 41 -5.68 7.91 21.52
CA ARG A 41 -7.04 8.30 21.88
C ARG A 41 -7.86 7.05 22.21
N VAL A 42 -8.71 7.18 23.22
CA VAL A 42 -9.65 6.15 23.64
C VAL A 42 -11.04 6.71 23.48
N TYR A 43 -11.85 6.05 22.64
CA TYR A 43 -13.24 6.38 22.44
C TYR A 43 -14.07 5.32 23.14
N ALA A 44 -14.95 5.75 24.03
CA ALA A 44 -15.93 4.91 24.71
C ALA A 44 -17.34 5.42 24.42
N ASN A 45 -18.30 4.52 24.40
CA ASN A 45 -19.71 4.86 24.25
C ASN A 45 -20.33 5.34 25.57
N GLU A 46 -21.62 5.67 25.55
CA GLU A 46 -22.38 6.14 26.73
C GLU A 46 -22.42 5.12 27.88
N GLU A 47 -22.19 3.84 27.60
CA GLU A 47 -22.13 2.75 28.57
C GLU A 47 -20.70 2.51 29.11
N ASN A 48 -19.75 3.39 28.78
CA ASN A 48 -18.32 3.28 29.08
C ASN A 48 -17.61 2.05 28.47
N VAL A 49 -18.19 1.45 27.43
CA VAL A 49 -17.51 0.41 26.65
C VAL A 49 -16.58 1.09 25.65
N VAL A 50 -15.30 0.72 25.66
CA VAL A 50 -14.30 1.26 24.73
C VAL A 50 -14.60 0.75 23.31
N GLU A 51 -14.94 1.65 22.40
CA GLU A 51 -15.23 1.28 21.01
C GLU A 51 -13.96 1.30 20.14
N CYS A 52 -13.03 2.20 20.44
CA CYS A 52 -11.81 2.38 19.65
C CYS A 52 -10.65 2.91 20.48
N ILE A 53 -9.52 2.20 20.45
CA ILE A 53 -8.22 2.67 20.95
C ILE A 53 -7.34 2.97 19.74
N THR A 54 -6.99 4.22 19.51
CA THR A 54 -6.10 4.64 18.43
C THR A 54 -4.70 4.89 18.96
N ILE A 55 -3.69 4.39 18.24
CA ILE A 55 -2.27 4.54 18.55
C ILE A 55 -1.56 5.05 17.29
N GLN A 56 -0.86 6.17 17.42
CA GLN A 56 -0.10 6.76 16.33
C GLN A 56 1.19 7.41 16.82
N SER A 57 2.35 6.93 16.38
CA SER A 57 3.64 7.54 16.74
C SER A 57 3.94 8.79 15.90
N ALA A 58 4.89 9.62 16.36
CA ALA A 58 5.44 10.71 15.57
C ALA A 58 6.02 10.21 14.24
N HIS A 59 6.65 9.02 14.25
CA HIS A 59 7.20 8.41 13.04
C HIS A 59 6.10 7.98 12.07
N MET A 60 5.02 7.35 12.56
CA MET A 60 3.86 6.97 11.74
C MET A 60 3.30 8.18 10.97
N ARG A 61 3.16 9.32 11.65
CA ARG A 61 2.67 10.57 11.05
C ARG A 61 3.64 11.12 10.00
N ALA A 62 4.93 11.15 10.30
CA ALA A 62 5.96 11.59 9.36
C ALA A 62 6.05 10.67 8.13
N MET A 63 5.82 9.37 8.29
CA MET A 63 5.77 8.42 7.19
C MET A 63 4.57 8.66 6.28
N PHE A 64 3.40 8.98 6.85
CA PHE A 64 2.25 9.38 6.06
C PHE A 64 2.49 10.70 5.33
N GLU A 65 3.13 11.68 5.97
CA GLU A 65 3.45 12.97 5.35
C GLU A 65 4.28 12.82 4.08
N LEU A 66 5.25 11.89 4.10
CA LEU A 66 6.14 11.61 2.97
C LEU A 66 5.52 10.75 1.87
N PHE A 67 4.64 9.82 2.23
CA PHE A 67 4.13 8.79 1.33
C PHE A 67 2.59 8.66 1.39
N PRO A 68 1.83 9.75 1.20
CA PRO A 68 0.39 9.75 1.43
C PRO A 68 -0.41 9.07 0.30
N GLU A 69 0.18 8.85 -0.87
CA GLU A 69 -0.57 8.58 -2.11
C GLU A 69 -1.36 7.27 -2.07
N VAL A 70 -0.85 6.27 -1.33
CA VAL A 70 -1.46 4.95 -1.20
C VAL A 70 -1.57 4.56 0.26
N VAL A 71 -2.81 4.28 0.69
CA VAL A 71 -3.10 3.71 2.01
C VAL A 71 -3.76 2.35 1.83
N LEU A 72 -3.25 1.34 2.51
CA LEU A 72 -3.84 0.02 2.68
C LEU A 72 -4.57 0.04 4.02
N ILE A 73 -5.83 -0.38 4.03
CA ILE A 73 -6.67 -0.44 5.23
C ILE A 73 -7.29 -1.83 5.28
N ASP A 74 -7.24 -2.44 6.45
CA ASP A 74 -7.82 -3.76 6.71
C ASP A 74 -7.96 -3.97 8.22
N ALA A 75 -8.68 -5.03 8.63
CA ALA A 75 -8.79 -5.48 10.01
C ALA A 75 -8.35 -6.95 10.18
N THR A 76 -7.77 -7.28 11.34
CA THR A 76 -7.47 -8.66 11.70
C THR A 76 -7.98 -9.03 13.09
N HIS A 77 -8.35 -10.30 13.27
CA HIS A 77 -8.88 -10.88 14.51
C HIS A 77 -7.83 -11.75 15.21
N ASP A 78 -8.21 -12.35 16.34
CA ASP A 78 -7.39 -13.26 17.17
C ASP A 78 -6.11 -12.63 17.73
N THR A 79 -6.13 -11.35 18.07
CA THR A 79 -4.98 -10.63 18.65
C THR A 79 -5.08 -10.42 20.15
N ASN A 80 -6.26 -10.60 20.75
CA ASN A 80 -6.49 -10.42 22.18
C ASN A 80 -7.74 -11.19 22.66
N ALA A 81 -7.83 -11.40 23.97
CA ALA A 81 -8.91 -12.13 24.65
C ALA A 81 -10.23 -11.35 24.73
N SER A 82 -10.19 -10.02 24.55
CA SER A 82 -11.38 -9.16 24.54
C SER A 82 -12.05 -9.09 23.18
N ASN A 83 -11.58 -9.86 22.19
CA ASN A 83 -12.10 -9.92 20.82
C ASN A 83 -12.08 -8.59 20.03
N TYR A 84 -11.29 -7.60 20.49
CA TYR A 84 -11.09 -6.38 19.69
C TYR A 84 -10.35 -6.74 18.41
N LYS A 85 -10.76 -6.14 17.30
CA LYS A 85 -10.09 -6.30 16.02
C LYS A 85 -8.98 -5.28 15.90
N LEU A 86 -7.83 -5.71 15.39
CA LEU A 86 -6.74 -4.80 15.05
C LEU A 86 -6.98 -4.27 13.64
N PHE A 87 -7.47 -3.04 13.56
CA PHE A 87 -7.65 -2.27 12.34
C PHE A 87 -6.41 -1.39 12.13
N SER A 88 -5.83 -1.37 10.92
CA SER A 88 -4.57 -0.65 10.69
C SER A 88 -4.54 0.06 9.36
N PHE A 89 -3.89 1.22 9.35
CA PHE A 89 -3.60 2.00 8.16
C PHE A 89 -2.13 1.79 7.82
N MET A 90 -1.82 1.45 6.58
CA MET A 90 -0.45 1.19 6.12
C MET A 90 -0.17 1.89 4.80
N ILE A 91 0.93 2.63 4.72
CA ILE A 91 1.39 3.25 3.46
C ILE A 91 2.38 2.35 2.71
N HIS A 92 2.64 2.70 1.46
CA HIS A 92 3.75 2.16 0.66
C HIS A 92 4.91 3.17 0.61
N ASP A 93 6.03 2.84 1.25
CA ASP A 93 7.22 3.72 1.31
C ASP A 93 8.08 3.71 0.03
N ALA A 94 9.10 4.57 -0.01
CA ALA A 94 10.05 4.63 -1.12
C ALA A 94 10.87 3.35 -1.32
N MET A 95 10.99 2.48 -0.32
CA MET A 95 11.81 1.26 -0.36
C MET A 95 11.02 0.04 -0.84
N GLY A 96 9.80 0.22 -1.34
CA GLY A 96 8.97 -0.89 -1.78
C GLY A 96 8.29 -1.63 -0.63
N LYS A 97 8.26 -1.07 0.59
CA LYS A 97 7.78 -1.73 1.82
C LYS A 97 6.53 -1.07 2.38
N GLY A 98 5.76 -1.85 3.13
CA GLY A 98 4.60 -1.36 3.87
C GLY A 98 5.04 -0.78 5.22
N GLN A 99 4.48 0.36 5.60
CA GLN A 99 4.73 1.00 6.91
C GLN A 99 3.40 1.34 7.55
N HIS A 100 3.16 0.84 8.77
CA HIS A 100 1.97 1.23 9.52
C HIS A 100 2.04 2.72 9.84
N VAL A 101 0.91 3.41 9.68
CA VAL A 101 0.75 4.84 9.97
C VAL A 101 -0.37 5.11 10.96
N GLN A 102 -1.14 4.10 11.35
CA GLN A 102 -2.06 4.12 12.48
C GLN A 102 -2.44 2.68 12.86
N HIS A 103 -2.52 2.40 14.15
CA HIS A 103 -3.18 1.20 14.68
C HIS A 103 -4.43 1.58 15.44
N CYS A 104 -5.48 0.78 15.31
CA CYS A 104 -6.73 0.90 16.05
C CYS A 104 -7.14 -0.47 16.59
N LEU A 105 -7.41 -0.57 17.89
CA LEU A 105 -8.16 -1.69 18.44
C LEU A 105 -9.62 -1.27 18.45
N ILE A 106 -10.43 -1.89 17.59
CA ILE A 106 -11.85 -1.59 17.44
C ILE A 106 -12.70 -2.72 18.00
N GLU A 107 -13.76 -2.39 18.72
CA GLU A 107 -14.67 -3.38 19.30
C GLU A 107 -15.42 -4.16 18.20
N ASN A 108 -15.80 -3.48 17.11
CA ASN A 108 -16.58 -4.05 16.03
C ASN A 108 -16.32 -3.32 14.68
N GLU A 109 -16.68 -3.95 13.55
CA GLU A 109 -16.57 -3.38 12.19
C GLU A 109 -17.83 -2.64 11.73
N ARG A 110 -18.65 -2.12 12.67
CA ARG A 110 -19.79 -1.28 12.29
C ARG A 110 -19.30 0.04 11.74
N LYS A 111 -20.15 0.66 10.92
CA LYS A 111 -19.83 1.92 10.24
C LYS A 111 -19.35 3.02 11.20
N GLU A 112 -19.99 3.17 12.36
CA GLU A 112 -19.65 4.23 13.31
C GLU A 112 -18.25 4.04 13.90
N THR A 113 -17.92 2.81 14.32
CA THR A 113 -16.60 2.46 14.86
C THR A 113 -15.48 2.67 13.84
N LEU A 114 -15.68 2.24 12.60
CA LEU A 114 -14.72 2.48 11.51
C LEU A 114 -14.56 3.98 11.22
N ARG A 115 -15.67 4.73 11.29
CA ARG A 115 -15.67 6.17 11.07
C ARG A 115 -14.88 6.91 12.15
N ILE A 116 -14.97 6.49 13.40
CA ILE A 116 -14.14 7.02 14.50
C ILE A 116 -12.66 6.88 14.13
N ALA A 117 -12.20 5.67 13.77
CA ALA A 117 -10.81 5.43 13.38
C ALA A 117 -10.35 6.30 12.18
N CYS A 118 -11.21 6.48 11.17
CA CYS A 118 -10.91 7.33 10.01
C CYS A 118 -10.82 8.81 10.35
N ARG A 119 -11.74 9.33 11.18
CA ARG A 119 -11.73 10.73 11.62
C ARG A 119 -10.51 11.03 12.46
N GLN A 120 -10.12 10.09 13.33
CA GLN A 120 -8.88 10.21 14.11
C GLN A 120 -7.64 10.33 13.24
N PHE A 121 -7.57 9.51 12.20
CA PHE A 121 -6.50 9.60 11.23
C PHE A 121 -6.45 10.97 10.54
N LYS A 122 -7.60 11.50 10.11
CA LYS A 122 -7.69 12.81 9.43
C LYS A 122 -7.29 13.97 10.35
N GLU A 123 -7.68 13.92 11.62
CA GLU A 123 -7.32 14.95 12.60
C GLU A 123 -5.81 15.01 12.88
N SER A 124 -5.12 13.87 12.80
CA SER A 124 -3.68 13.80 13.10
C SER A 124 -2.77 13.93 11.87
N CYS A 125 -3.33 13.73 10.67
CA CYS A 125 -2.64 13.77 9.38
C CYS A 125 -3.27 14.82 8.46
N PRO A 126 -2.83 16.10 8.51
CA PRO A 126 -3.46 17.20 7.79
C PRO A 126 -3.38 17.10 6.27
N ASN A 127 -2.46 16.30 5.72
CA ASN A 127 -2.33 16.04 4.29
C ASN A 127 -3.12 14.80 3.83
N TYR A 128 -4.18 14.40 4.55
CA TYR A 128 -5.01 13.25 4.17
C TYR A 128 -5.66 13.40 2.78
N ASP A 129 -5.90 14.63 2.32
CA ASP A 129 -6.43 14.89 0.97
C ASP A 129 -5.45 14.50 -0.16
N SER A 130 -4.17 14.26 0.17
CA SER A 130 -3.17 13.73 -0.78
C SER A 130 -3.32 12.23 -1.05
N ILE A 131 -4.21 11.53 -0.35
CA ILE A 131 -4.49 10.12 -0.59
C ILE A 131 -5.19 9.98 -1.94
N ALA A 132 -4.48 9.40 -2.90
CA ALA A 132 -5.02 9.13 -4.22
C ALA A 132 -5.70 7.76 -4.27
N VAL A 133 -5.19 6.79 -3.51
CA VAL A 133 -5.67 5.40 -3.52
C VAL A 133 -5.82 4.88 -2.10
N ILE A 134 -6.98 4.27 -1.82
CA ILE A 134 -7.18 3.44 -0.65
C ILE A 134 -7.42 2.01 -1.10
N MET A 135 -6.66 1.06 -0.58
CA MET A 135 -6.82 -0.34 -0.88
C MET A 135 -7.39 -1.09 0.30
N ILE A 136 -8.47 -1.81 0.06
CA ILE A 136 -9.21 -2.56 1.07
C ILE A 136 -9.49 -3.98 0.63
N ASP A 137 -9.93 -4.78 1.59
CA ASP A 137 -10.73 -5.95 1.30
C ASP A 137 -12.15 -5.55 0.80
N LYS A 138 -12.97 -6.52 0.40
CA LYS A 138 -14.33 -6.33 -0.10
C LYS A 138 -15.37 -6.18 1.01
N ASP A 139 -15.01 -5.56 2.14
CA ASP A 139 -16.01 -5.25 3.17
C ASP A 139 -16.87 -4.06 2.70
N PHE A 140 -18.19 -4.28 2.58
CA PHE A 140 -19.13 -3.27 2.12
C PHE A 140 -19.34 -2.13 3.13
N ALA A 141 -19.23 -2.41 4.43
CA ALA A 141 -19.34 -1.39 5.48
C ALA A 141 -18.10 -0.50 5.47
N GLU A 142 -16.91 -1.10 5.39
CA GLU A 142 -15.63 -0.41 5.24
C GLU A 142 -15.63 0.46 3.98
N LEU A 143 -16.02 -0.10 2.84
CA LEU A 143 -16.10 0.61 1.57
C LEU A 143 -17.01 1.85 1.65
N ALA A 144 -18.18 1.74 2.28
CA ALA A 144 -19.09 2.88 2.40
C ALA A 144 -18.50 3.99 3.29
N VAL A 145 -17.94 3.63 4.45
CA VAL A 145 -17.33 4.59 5.38
C VAL A 145 -16.15 5.32 4.73
N LEU A 146 -15.28 4.58 4.03
CA LEU A 146 -14.11 5.17 3.38
C LEU A 146 -14.48 6.08 2.22
N GLN A 147 -15.58 5.80 1.49
CA GLN A 147 -16.07 6.72 0.45
C GLN A 147 -16.57 8.04 1.03
N GLU A 148 -17.23 7.97 2.18
CA GLU A 148 -17.74 9.13 2.89
C GLU A 148 -16.60 9.95 3.52
N GLU A 149 -15.63 9.29 4.15
CA GLU A 149 -14.54 9.95 4.87
C GLU A 149 -13.38 10.40 3.96
N PHE A 150 -13.15 9.75 2.82
CA PHE A 150 -12.09 10.07 1.85
C PHE A 150 -12.63 10.20 0.42
N PRO A 151 -13.50 11.18 0.14
CA PRO A 151 -14.18 11.30 -1.15
C PRO A 151 -13.24 11.57 -2.33
N GLY A 152 -12.05 12.15 -2.07
CA GLY A 152 -11.01 12.39 -3.09
C GLY A 152 -10.21 11.15 -3.48
N ALA A 153 -10.25 10.08 -2.67
CA ALA A 153 -9.46 8.89 -2.89
C ALA A 153 -10.19 7.84 -3.74
N ARG A 154 -9.47 7.22 -4.68
CA ARG A 154 -9.98 6.03 -5.38
C ARG A 154 -9.84 4.81 -4.49
N ILE A 155 -10.98 4.24 -4.07
CA ILE A 155 -10.96 2.95 -3.36
C ILE A 155 -10.81 1.81 -4.36
N LEU A 156 -9.80 0.99 -4.14
CA LEU A 156 -9.51 -0.22 -4.90
C LEU A 156 -9.66 -1.46 -4.03
N LEU A 157 -10.10 -2.56 -4.65
CA LEU A 157 -10.26 -3.85 -4.01
C LEU A 157 -9.02 -4.73 -4.23
N CYS A 158 -8.66 -5.48 -3.20
CA CYS A 158 -7.64 -6.52 -3.26
C CYS A 158 -7.99 -7.61 -4.29
N HIS A 159 -7.14 -7.85 -5.28
CA HIS A 159 -7.37 -8.86 -6.33
C HIS A 159 -7.59 -10.26 -5.75
N PHE A 160 -6.82 -10.63 -4.72
CA PHE A 160 -6.93 -11.95 -4.09
C PHE A 160 -8.34 -12.19 -3.54
N HIS A 161 -8.88 -11.22 -2.79
CA HIS A 161 -10.21 -11.34 -2.21
C HIS A 161 -11.33 -11.22 -3.24
N VAL A 162 -11.14 -10.40 -4.28
CA VAL A 162 -12.07 -10.32 -5.42
C VAL A 162 -12.18 -11.68 -6.12
N VAL A 163 -11.05 -12.31 -6.43
CA VAL A 163 -11.02 -13.66 -7.02
C VAL A 163 -11.71 -14.65 -6.09
N LYS A 164 -11.29 -14.73 -4.83
CA LYS A 164 -11.84 -15.67 -3.84
C LYS A 164 -13.37 -15.53 -3.75
N TYR A 165 -13.86 -14.31 -3.60
CA TYR A 165 -15.29 -14.03 -3.52
C TYR A 165 -16.04 -14.46 -4.78
N LEU A 166 -15.55 -14.08 -5.98
CA LEU A 166 -16.22 -14.45 -7.24
C LEU A 166 -16.23 -15.97 -7.44
N GLN A 167 -15.16 -16.66 -7.04
CA GLN A 167 -15.07 -18.12 -7.09
C GLN A 167 -16.05 -18.81 -6.11
N GLU A 168 -16.27 -18.22 -4.92
CA GLU A 168 -17.29 -18.66 -3.97
C GLU A 168 -18.71 -18.43 -4.52
N VAL A 169 -18.96 -17.30 -5.18
CA VAL A 169 -20.25 -17.05 -5.83
C VAL A 169 -20.53 -18.10 -6.91
N VAL A 170 -19.56 -18.40 -7.77
CA VAL A 170 -19.68 -19.48 -8.78
C VAL A 170 -20.03 -20.83 -8.16
N ALA A 171 -19.56 -21.09 -6.94
CA ALA A 171 -19.80 -22.35 -6.25
C ALA A 171 -21.24 -22.49 -5.70
N LYS A 172 -21.99 -21.39 -5.56
CA LYS A 172 -23.35 -21.40 -4.97
C LYS A 172 -24.33 -22.25 -5.79
N GLU A 173 -25.15 -23.02 -5.08
CA GLU A 173 -26.11 -23.98 -5.65
C GLU A 173 -27.11 -23.33 -6.61
N LYS A 174 -27.50 -22.07 -6.35
CA LYS A 174 -28.44 -21.33 -7.21
C LYS A 174 -28.02 -21.26 -8.67
N TYR A 175 -26.72 -21.36 -8.99
CA TYR A 175 -26.23 -21.36 -10.37
C TYR A 175 -26.28 -22.74 -11.05
N ASN A 176 -26.47 -23.81 -10.27
CA ASN A 176 -26.58 -25.20 -10.73
C ASN A 176 -25.57 -25.59 -11.83
N LEU A 177 -24.29 -25.24 -11.57
CA LEU A 177 -23.17 -25.54 -12.46
C LEU A 177 -22.55 -26.89 -12.12
N ASP A 178 -22.25 -27.69 -13.14
CA ASP A 178 -21.48 -28.93 -12.98
C ASP A 178 -20.03 -28.66 -12.56
N ALA A 179 -19.33 -29.71 -12.13
CA ALA A 179 -17.97 -29.61 -11.60
C ALA A 179 -16.97 -29.03 -12.61
N TRP A 180 -17.09 -29.37 -13.90
CA TRP A 180 -16.21 -28.87 -14.94
C TRP A 180 -16.44 -27.39 -15.18
N THR A 181 -17.71 -26.98 -15.31
CA THR A 181 -18.10 -25.57 -15.52
C THR A 181 -17.66 -24.70 -14.34
N LYS A 182 -17.82 -25.18 -13.10
CA LYS A 182 -17.32 -24.48 -11.90
C LYS A 182 -15.80 -24.30 -11.96
N LYS A 183 -15.06 -25.36 -12.26
CA LYS A 183 -13.59 -25.31 -12.34
C LYS A 183 -13.11 -24.29 -13.38
N GLU A 184 -13.71 -24.32 -14.57
CA GLU A 184 -13.32 -23.43 -15.66
C GLU A 184 -13.70 -21.97 -15.39
N MET A 185 -14.89 -21.71 -14.86
CA MET A 185 -15.30 -20.37 -14.41
C MET A 185 -14.34 -19.81 -13.36
N LYS A 186 -13.90 -20.62 -12.38
CA LYS A 186 -12.92 -20.17 -11.37
C LYS A 186 -11.58 -19.78 -11.99
N ARG A 187 -11.11 -20.52 -13.01
CA ARG A 187 -9.90 -20.20 -13.77
C ARG A 187 -10.06 -18.89 -14.56
N LEU A 188 -11.18 -18.72 -15.25
CA LEU A 188 -11.47 -17.52 -16.03
C LEU A 188 -11.60 -16.29 -15.14
N ILE A 189 -12.16 -16.40 -13.93
CA ILE A 189 -12.20 -15.31 -12.95
C ILE A 189 -10.80 -14.83 -12.57
N GLN A 190 -9.87 -15.75 -12.30
CA GLN A 190 -8.48 -15.41 -11.98
C GLN A 190 -7.84 -14.61 -13.13
N LEU A 191 -8.06 -15.05 -14.37
CA LEU A 191 -7.56 -14.35 -15.56
C LEU A 191 -8.25 -12.99 -15.75
N LEU A 192 -9.55 -12.90 -15.49
CA LEU A 192 -10.35 -11.70 -15.70
C LEU A 192 -9.88 -10.55 -14.80
N VAL A 193 -9.66 -10.85 -13.52
CA VAL A 193 -9.19 -9.87 -12.53
C VAL A 193 -7.81 -9.33 -12.92
N GLY A 194 -6.91 -10.23 -13.35
CA GLY A 194 -5.55 -9.90 -13.75
C GLY A 194 -5.36 -9.50 -15.21
N ALA A 195 -6.45 -9.31 -15.99
CA ALA A 195 -6.35 -9.06 -17.42
C ALA A 195 -5.55 -7.76 -17.70
N PRO A 196 -4.48 -7.80 -18.51
CA PRO A 196 -3.59 -6.66 -18.69
C PRO A 196 -4.18 -5.58 -19.61
N THR A 197 -5.14 -5.92 -20.47
CA THR A 197 -5.74 -5.02 -21.45
C THR A 197 -7.25 -5.19 -21.51
N GLU A 198 -7.96 -4.17 -21.99
CA GLU A 198 -9.40 -4.23 -22.21
C GLU A 198 -9.78 -5.33 -23.22
N VAL A 199 -8.94 -5.55 -24.24
CA VAL A 199 -9.11 -6.63 -25.22
C VAL A 199 -9.01 -8.00 -24.57
N ALA A 200 -7.99 -8.23 -23.74
CA ALA A 200 -7.84 -9.48 -23.00
C ALA A 200 -9.05 -9.70 -22.06
N TYR A 201 -9.49 -8.65 -21.37
CA TYR A 201 -10.68 -8.69 -20.52
C TYR A 201 -11.93 -9.11 -21.33
N ALA A 202 -12.19 -8.48 -22.48
CA ALA A 202 -13.34 -8.78 -23.33
C ALA A 202 -13.31 -10.21 -23.88
N ASN A 203 -12.13 -10.71 -24.24
CA ASN A 203 -11.93 -12.10 -24.68
C ASN A 203 -12.26 -13.09 -23.57
N ILE A 204 -11.86 -12.80 -22.33
CA ILE A 204 -12.17 -13.66 -21.16
C ILE A 204 -13.68 -13.65 -20.87
N ILE A 205 -14.35 -12.50 -20.94
CA ILE A 205 -15.82 -12.42 -20.81
C ILE A 205 -16.50 -13.28 -21.88
N THR A 206 -16.00 -13.26 -23.11
CA THR A 206 -16.53 -14.08 -24.22
C THR A 206 -16.33 -15.57 -23.92
N ALA A 207 -15.15 -15.98 -23.43
CA ALA A 207 -14.88 -17.35 -23.01
C ALA A 207 -15.82 -17.80 -21.87
N MET A 208 -16.08 -16.93 -20.88
CA MET A 208 -17.03 -17.24 -19.79
C MET A 208 -18.44 -17.50 -20.33
N LYS A 209 -18.89 -16.74 -21.34
CA LYS A 209 -20.20 -16.97 -21.98
C LYS A 209 -20.27 -18.34 -22.67
N VAL A 210 -19.19 -18.78 -23.31
CA VAL A 210 -19.10 -20.11 -23.94
C VAL A 210 -19.15 -21.22 -22.88
N VAL A 211 -18.42 -21.06 -21.78
CA VAL A 211 -18.35 -22.05 -20.68
C VAL A 211 -19.68 -22.24 -19.97
N LEU A 212 -20.52 -21.20 -19.87
CA LEU A 212 -21.84 -21.30 -19.24
C LEU A 212 -22.87 -22.08 -20.08
N ARG A 213 -22.58 -22.38 -21.35
CA ARG A 213 -23.31 -23.23 -22.32
C ARG A 213 -24.76 -22.81 -22.64
N THR A 214 -25.63 -22.64 -21.65
CA THR A 214 -27.05 -22.31 -21.84
C THR A 214 -27.34 -20.83 -21.58
N ASP A 215 -28.36 -20.28 -22.23
CA ASP A 215 -28.71 -18.86 -22.10
C ASP A 215 -29.29 -18.52 -20.72
N GLU A 216 -29.95 -19.47 -20.07
CA GLU A 216 -30.44 -19.32 -18.69
C GLU A 216 -29.26 -19.13 -17.73
N LYS A 217 -28.21 -19.95 -17.85
CA LYS A 217 -27.00 -19.87 -17.01
C LYS A 217 -26.22 -18.59 -17.26
N LYS A 218 -26.08 -18.18 -18.54
CA LYS A 218 -25.47 -16.88 -18.90
C LYS A 218 -26.23 -15.74 -18.26
N LYS A 219 -27.56 -15.68 -18.44
CA LYS A 219 -28.40 -14.61 -17.89
C LYS A 219 -28.33 -14.56 -16.37
N LEU A 220 -28.36 -15.71 -15.70
CA LEU A 220 -28.30 -15.80 -14.25
C LEU A 220 -26.97 -15.29 -13.68
N TRP A 221 -25.84 -15.71 -14.27
CA TRP A 221 -24.52 -15.24 -13.86
C TRP A 221 -24.32 -13.76 -14.15
N PHE A 222 -24.54 -13.34 -15.41
CA PHE A 222 -24.26 -11.97 -15.84
C PHE A 222 -25.23 -10.94 -15.25
N SER A 223 -26.48 -11.29 -14.94
CA SER A 223 -27.36 -10.41 -14.16
C SER A 223 -26.76 -10.04 -12.79
N TYR A 224 -26.15 -11.01 -12.11
CA TYR A 224 -25.42 -10.76 -10.87
C TYR A 224 -24.11 -10.01 -11.12
N PHE A 225 -23.29 -10.50 -12.05
CA PHE A 225 -21.96 -9.96 -12.30
C PHE A 225 -22.04 -8.51 -12.78
N ASP A 226 -22.94 -8.19 -13.70
CA ASP A 226 -23.07 -6.86 -14.26
C ASP A 226 -23.55 -5.85 -13.23
N LYS A 227 -24.52 -6.24 -12.39
CA LYS A 227 -25.02 -5.39 -11.31
C LYS A 227 -23.96 -5.06 -10.25
N ASN A 228 -23.09 -6.02 -9.91
CA ASN A 228 -22.22 -5.91 -8.74
C ASN A 228 -20.73 -5.66 -9.06
N TRP A 229 -20.29 -5.88 -10.29
CA TRP A 229 -18.86 -5.89 -10.65
C TRP A 229 -18.55 -5.15 -11.95
N THR A 230 -19.38 -5.28 -12.99
CA THR A 230 -19.18 -4.57 -14.27
C THR A 230 -19.29 -3.06 -14.09
N THR A 231 -20.16 -2.58 -13.19
CA THR A 231 -20.36 -1.14 -12.91
C THR A 231 -19.21 -0.50 -12.14
N CYS A 232 -18.31 -1.29 -11.54
CA CYS A 232 -17.21 -0.79 -10.69
C CYS A 232 -15.85 -1.43 -11.05
N LYS A 233 -15.64 -1.78 -12.33
CA LYS A 233 -14.41 -2.44 -12.82
C LYS A 233 -13.13 -1.68 -12.46
N GLU A 234 -13.20 -0.36 -12.42
CA GLU A 234 -12.11 0.54 -12.07
C GLU A 234 -11.60 0.35 -10.63
N ARG A 235 -12.34 -0.40 -9.79
CA ARG A 235 -11.92 -0.74 -8.43
C ARG A 235 -11.13 -2.04 -8.33
N TRP A 236 -11.32 -2.99 -9.26
CA TRP A 236 -10.85 -4.35 -9.05
C TRP A 236 -10.17 -4.99 -10.27
N SER A 237 -10.37 -4.48 -11.48
CA SER A 237 -9.80 -5.06 -12.70
C SER A 237 -8.51 -4.36 -13.07
N SER A 238 -7.43 -5.12 -13.29
CA SER A 238 -6.14 -4.60 -13.75
C SER A 238 -6.26 -3.71 -14.99
N ALA A 239 -7.12 -4.07 -15.94
CA ALA A 239 -7.30 -3.33 -17.19
C ALA A 239 -7.87 -1.91 -16.99
N TYR A 240 -8.64 -1.67 -15.90
CA TYR A 240 -9.41 -0.45 -15.72
C TYR A 240 -8.99 0.39 -14.50
N ARG A 241 -8.21 -0.17 -13.57
CA ARG A 241 -7.78 0.52 -12.34
C ARG A 241 -6.49 1.33 -12.47
N GLY A 242 -5.87 1.30 -13.64
CA GLY A 242 -4.51 1.76 -13.90
C GLY A 242 -4.27 3.27 -14.01
N ASN A 243 -5.30 4.08 -13.81
CA ASN A 243 -5.26 5.53 -13.98
C ASN A 243 -5.02 6.29 -12.67
N VAL A 244 -4.55 5.60 -11.63
CA VAL A 244 -4.25 6.17 -10.30
C VAL A 244 -2.90 5.67 -9.79
N PRO A 245 -2.21 6.43 -8.91
CA PRO A 245 -0.90 6.07 -8.38
C PRO A 245 -0.99 4.97 -7.31
N ASP A 246 -1.27 3.73 -7.69
CA ASP A 246 -1.41 2.59 -6.76
C ASP A 246 -0.06 1.99 -6.29
N MET A 247 1.06 2.48 -6.81
CA MET A 247 2.42 2.00 -6.54
C MET A 247 2.57 0.49 -6.77
N GLY A 248 1.79 -0.06 -7.71
CA GLY A 248 1.72 -1.49 -8.02
C GLY A 248 1.23 -2.36 -6.89
N ASN A 249 0.47 -1.79 -5.95
CA ASN A 249 -0.29 -2.60 -5.02
C ASN A 249 -1.49 -3.19 -5.77
N HIS A 250 -1.63 -4.51 -5.70
CA HIS A 250 -2.79 -5.23 -6.21
C HIS A 250 -3.49 -6.06 -5.12
N THR A 251 -2.87 -6.19 -3.95
CA THR A 251 -3.37 -6.97 -2.81
C THR A 251 -3.02 -6.30 -1.47
N ASN A 252 -3.73 -6.69 -0.41
CA ASN A 252 -3.44 -6.30 0.98
C ASN A 252 -2.36 -7.17 1.67
N ASN A 253 -1.60 -7.97 0.90
CA ASN A 253 -0.63 -8.93 1.46
C ASN A 253 0.43 -8.29 2.38
N ARG A 254 0.68 -6.98 2.25
CA ARG A 254 1.62 -6.24 3.11
C ARG A 254 1.11 -6.12 4.55
N LEU A 255 -0.19 -5.83 4.72
CA LEU A 255 -0.85 -5.79 6.03
C LEU A 255 -0.85 -7.20 6.64
N GLU A 256 -1.35 -8.18 5.89
CA GLU A 256 -1.38 -9.58 6.31
C GLU A 256 -0.01 -10.10 6.73
N SER A 257 1.02 -9.90 5.90
CA SER A 257 2.38 -10.33 6.22
C SER A 257 2.94 -9.64 7.47
N SER A 258 2.61 -8.36 7.69
CA SER A 258 3.01 -7.67 8.91
C SER A 258 2.28 -8.20 10.13
N TRP A 259 0.98 -8.50 10.03
CA TRP A 259 0.22 -9.03 11.15
C TRP A 259 0.59 -10.46 11.48
N GLN A 260 0.94 -11.30 10.52
CA GLN A 260 1.46 -12.63 10.81
C GLN A 260 2.69 -12.58 11.74
N LYS A 261 3.55 -11.56 11.58
CA LYS A 261 4.67 -11.32 12.50
C LYS A 261 4.22 -10.78 13.86
N LEU A 262 3.25 -9.87 13.89
CA LEU A 262 2.69 -9.40 15.17
C LEU A 262 1.99 -10.54 15.94
N LYS A 263 1.29 -11.45 15.24
CA LYS A 263 0.60 -12.62 15.80
C LYS A 263 1.55 -13.70 16.33
N THR A 264 2.86 -13.56 16.15
CA THR A 264 3.82 -14.37 16.92
C THR A 264 4.01 -13.83 18.34
N LEU A 265 3.62 -12.58 18.61
CA LEU A 265 3.69 -11.92 19.92
C LEU A 265 2.35 -11.93 20.66
N VAL A 266 1.25 -11.92 19.91
CA VAL A 266 -0.12 -11.86 20.45
C VAL A 266 -1.01 -12.95 19.87
N ASN A 267 -2.01 -13.38 20.62
CA ASN A 267 -3.01 -14.34 20.18
C ASN A 267 -4.34 -14.14 20.94
N ARG A 268 -5.34 -14.99 20.66
CA ARG A 268 -6.67 -14.95 21.30
C ARG A 268 -6.69 -15.07 22.84
N SER A 269 -5.62 -15.51 23.49
CA SER A 269 -5.53 -15.54 24.95
C SER A 269 -4.70 -14.39 25.54
N THR A 270 -4.11 -13.53 24.70
CA THR A 270 -3.37 -12.34 25.16
C THR A 270 -4.34 -11.32 25.75
N THR A 271 -4.05 -10.79 26.93
CA THR A 271 -4.89 -9.72 27.52
C THR A 271 -4.79 -8.44 26.70
N LEU A 272 -5.80 -7.56 26.79
CA LEU A 272 -5.87 -6.38 25.92
C LEU A 272 -4.71 -5.40 26.16
N ASP A 273 -4.28 -5.23 27.41
CA ASP A 273 -3.11 -4.45 27.81
C ASP A 273 -1.80 -5.03 27.24
N ASP A 274 -1.58 -6.34 27.33
CA ASP A 274 -0.41 -6.99 26.70
C ASP A 274 -0.45 -6.88 25.17
N CYS A 275 -1.65 -6.87 24.58
CA CYS A 275 -1.83 -6.63 23.14
C CYS A 275 -1.38 -5.22 22.76
N VAL A 276 -1.79 -4.19 23.52
CA VAL A 276 -1.34 -2.80 23.33
C VAL A 276 0.18 -2.69 23.45
N ILE A 277 0.79 -3.28 24.49
CA ILE A 277 2.25 -3.29 24.66
C ILE A 277 2.93 -3.94 23.46
N SER A 278 2.40 -5.07 22.97
CA SER A 278 2.98 -5.80 21.85
C SER A 278 2.89 -5.02 20.54
N ILE A 279 1.80 -4.27 20.32
CA ILE A 279 1.66 -3.35 19.18
C ILE A 279 2.73 -2.25 19.26
N LEU A 280 2.88 -1.60 20.42
CA LEU A 280 3.89 -0.55 20.63
C LEU A 280 5.32 -1.06 20.44
N PHE A 281 5.62 -2.25 20.98
CA PHE A 281 6.90 -2.93 20.80
C PHE A 281 7.18 -3.18 19.32
N TRP A 282 6.22 -3.83 18.64
CA TRP A 282 6.35 -4.18 17.23
C TRP A 282 6.54 -2.94 16.35
N GLN A 283 5.75 -1.89 16.61
CA GLN A 283 5.87 -0.64 15.90
C GLN A 283 7.27 -0.05 16.10
N THR A 284 7.75 0.07 17.34
CA THR A 284 9.10 0.57 17.65
C THR A 284 10.21 -0.20 16.91
N VAL A 285 10.06 -1.53 16.80
CA VAL A 285 11.01 -2.36 16.05
C VAL A 285 10.99 -2.02 14.56
N ASN A 286 9.82 -1.85 13.95
CA ASN A 286 9.69 -1.49 12.53
C ASN A 286 10.30 -0.12 12.24
N GLU A 287 10.05 0.87 13.09
CA GLU A 287 10.61 2.22 12.96
C GLU A 287 12.14 2.20 13.03
N ARG A 288 12.71 1.43 13.95
CA ARG A 288 14.17 1.25 14.06
C ARG A 288 14.74 0.55 12.83
N ILE A 289 14.05 -0.46 12.28
CA ILE A 289 14.48 -1.14 11.05
C ILE A 289 14.48 -0.15 9.86
N TRP A 290 13.43 0.65 9.72
CA TRP A 290 13.35 1.66 8.67
C TRP A 290 14.46 2.70 8.81
N ALA A 291 14.66 3.24 10.02
CA ALA A 291 15.69 4.24 10.29
C ALA A 291 17.10 3.73 10.00
N ARG A 292 17.41 2.46 10.33
CA ARG A 292 18.70 1.84 9.99
C ARG A 292 18.92 1.72 8.49
N ASN A 293 17.88 1.37 7.73
CA ASN A 293 17.98 1.23 6.28
C ASN A 293 18.28 2.55 5.58
N ILE A 294 17.75 3.68 6.07
CA ILE A 294 17.96 5.00 5.44
C ILE A 294 19.25 5.68 5.91
N LYS A 295 19.69 5.41 7.14
CA LYS A 295 20.93 5.97 7.70
C LYS A 295 22.21 5.29 7.18
N ARG A 296 22.09 4.28 6.31
CA ARG A 296 23.26 3.60 5.74
C ARG A 296 24.02 4.58 4.83
N ILE A 297 25.17 5.04 5.31
CA ILE A 297 26.07 5.95 4.60
C ILE A 297 26.93 5.12 3.64
N GLY A 298 26.98 5.53 2.38
CA GLY A 298 27.81 4.90 1.36
C GLY A 298 27.40 5.34 -0.04
N VAL A 299 28.37 5.32 -0.96
CA VAL A 299 28.10 5.42 -2.39
C VAL A 299 27.90 4.01 -2.91
N TYR A 300 26.77 3.76 -3.52
CA TYR A 300 26.48 2.49 -4.17
C TYR A 300 26.96 2.52 -5.61
N MET A 301 27.60 1.44 -6.05
CA MET A 301 28.03 1.25 -7.42
C MET A 301 27.65 -0.17 -7.87
N ASN A 302 27.06 -0.27 -9.05
CA ASN A 302 26.81 -1.53 -9.73
C ASN A 302 27.61 -1.56 -11.03
N VAL A 303 28.44 -2.59 -11.19
CA VAL A 303 29.31 -2.80 -12.36
C VAL A 303 28.52 -3.03 -13.65
N GLU A 304 27.28 -3.49 -13.56
CA GLU A 304 26.39 -3.68 -14.73
C GLU A 304 25.67 -2.39 -15.14
N TYR A 305 25.73 -1.34 -14.30
CA TYR A 305 25.06 -0.07 -14.57
C TYR A 305 26.01 0.87 -15.30
N ASP A 306 25.46 1.64 -16.24
CA ASP A 306 26.19 2.77 -16.82
C ASP A 306 26.34 3.92 -15.80
N ASN A 307 26.99 5.00 -16.22
CA ASN A 307 27.25 6.15 -15.36
C ASN A 307 25.96 6.84 -14.88
N GLU A 308 24.93 6.92 -15.73
CA GLU A 308 23.67 7.59 -15.38
C GLU A 308 22.87 6.75 -14.36
N MET A 309 22.79 5.43 -14.58
CA MET A 309 22.14 4.51 -13.65
C MET A 309 22.87 4.43 -12.30
N ASN A 310 24.21 4.51 -12.29
CA ASN A 310 24.98 4.58 -11.04
C ASN A 310 24.78 5.91 -10.29
N GLN A 311 24.56 7.02 -10.99
CA GLN A 311 24.18 8.29 -10.35
C GLN A 311 22.78 8.16 -9.71
N LEU A 312 21.80 7.66 -10.47
CA LEU A 312 20.44 7.42 -9.97
C LEU A 312 20.40 6.51 -8.75
N LEU A 313 21.21 5.46 -8.72
CA LEU A 313 21.33 4.53 -7.60
C LEU A 313 21.66 5.23 -6.26
N ASN A 314 22.23 6.44 -6.30
CA ASN A 314 22.56 7.25 -5.13
C ASN A 314 21.53 8.38 -4.85
N ASP A 315 20.72 8.74 -5.84
CA ASP A 315 19.69 9.79 -5.76
C ASP A 315 18.33 9.25 -5.32
N VAL A 316 17.97 8.04 -5.77
CA VAL A 316 16.69 7.37 -5.46
C VAL A 316 16.85 6.11 -4.64
N SER A 317 15.74 5.58 -4.12
CA SER A 317 15.75 4.30 -3.43
C SER A 317 16.20 3.16 -4.35
N ARG A 318 16.76 2.10 -3.75
CA ARG A 318 17.11 0.88 -4.50
C ARG A 318 15.90 0.27 -5.23
N HIS A 319 14.72 0.34 -4.60
CA HIS A 319 13.49 -0.13 -5.23
C HIS A 319 13.14 0.69 -6.48
N ALA A 320 13.24 2.02 -6.40
CA ALA A 320 12.93 2.90 -7.52
C ALA A 320 13.91 2.72 -8.68
N VAL A 321 15.22 2.64 -8.42
CA VAL A 321 16.22 2.47 -9.49
C VAL A 321 16.06 1.13 -10.22
N GLU A 322 15.69 0.06 -9.51
CA GLU A 322 15.42 -1.25 -10.13
C GLU A 322 14.19 -1.18 -11.07
N LEU A 323 13.16 -0.41 -10.71
CA LEU A 323 12.00 -0.15 -11.57
C LEU A 323 12.35 0.73 -12.77
N ILE A 324 13.13 1.80 -12.55
CA ILE A 324 13.62 2.68 -13.63
C ILE A 324 14.48 1.88 -14.60
N LYS A 325 15.38 1.01 -14.11
CA LYS A 325 16.29 0.21 -14.94
C LYS A 325 15.52 -0.62 -15.98
N GLN A 326 14.40 -1.23 -15.58
CA GLN A 326 13.55 -2.00 -16.52
C GLN A 326 13.01 -1.13 -17.67
N GLN A 327 12.61 0.10 -17.36
CA GLN A 327 12.14 1.07 -18.37
C GLN A 327 13.28 1.62 -19.22
N TYR A 328 14.42 1.88 -18.58
CA TYR A 328 15.63 2.42 -19.18
C TYR A 328 16.21 1.45 -20.21
N ASP A 329 16.39 0.19 -19.83
CA ASP A 329 16.93 -0.84 -20.72
C ASP A 329 16.07 -1.02 -21.95
N PHE A 330 14.75 -1.14 -21.76
CA PHE A 330 13.82 -1.29 -22.86
C PHE A 330 13.88 -0.10 -23.83
N ALA A 331 13.94 1.13 -23.31
CA ALA A 331 14.02 2.34 -24.14
C ALA A 331 15.36 2.45 -24.89
N LEU A 332 16.45 1.90 -24.33
CA LEU A 332 17.78 2.02 -24.93
C LEU A 332 18.11 0.92 -25.93
N LEU A 333 17.40 -0.22 -25.93
CA LEU A 333 17.56 -1.28 -26.94
C LEU A 333 17.59 -0.71 -28.36
N SER A 334 18.53 -1.20 -29.18
CA SER A 334 18.65 -0.81 -30.59
C SER A 334 17.44 -1.20 -31.44
N THR A 335 16.70 -2.21 -30.99
CA THR A 335 15.47 -2.70 -31.64
C THR A 335 14.24 -1.87 -31.28
N THR A 336 14.26 -1.13 -30.17
CA THR A 336 13.10 -0.34 -29.73
C THR A 336 12.95 0.89 -30.61
N LYS A 337 11.80 1.01 -31.26
CA LYS A 337 11.44 2.18 -32.07
C LYS A 337 10.03 2.63 -31.74
N TYR A 338 9.90 3.88 -31.32
CA TYR A 338 8.61 4.52 -31.15
C TYR A 338 8.34 5.45 -32.34
N HIS A 339 7.15 5.35 -32.89
CA HIS A 339 6.61 6.38 -33.76
C HIS A 339 5.94 7.42 -32.88
N TYR A 340 6.19 8.70 -33.14
CA TYR A 340 5.54 9.75 -32.37
C TYR A 340 5.06 10.92 -33.22
N TYR A 341 3.90 11.44 -32.84
CA TYR A 341 3.16 12.45 -33.60
C TYR A 341 2.78 13.62 -32.69
N PRO A 342 3.10 14.88 -33.05
CA PRO A 342 2.66 16.05 -32.29
C PRO A 342 1.14 16.18 -32.29
N VAL A 343 0.55 16.43 -31.12
CA VAL A 343 -0.88 16.66 -30.90
C VAL A 343 -1.03 17.83 -29.93
N GLY A 344 -1.00 19.06 -30.46
CA GLY A 344 -0.98 20.27 -29.65
C GLY A 344 0.25 20.32 -28.73
N PRO A 345 0.10 20.54 -27.41
CA PRO A 345 1.22 20.53 -26.45
C PRO A 345 1.65 19.11 -26.06
N TYR A 346 1.07 18.07 -26.65
CA TYR A 346 1.37 16.68 -26.35
C TYR A 346 2.00 15.97 -27.55
N VAL A 347 2.60 14.82 -27.28
CA VAL A 347 3.16 13.90 -28.25
C VAL A 347 2.49 12.55 -28.06
N MET A 348 1.80 12.07 -29.09
CA MET A 348 1.28 10.71 -29.13
C MET A 348 2.42 9.76 -29.48
N MET A 349 2.75 8.83 -28.58
CA MET A 349 3.80 7.82 -28.76
C MET A 349 3.14 6.47 -29.06
N GLN A 350 3.64 5.75 -30.06
CA GLN A 350 3.18 4.42 -30.45
C GLN A 350 4.36 3.47 -30.61
N TYR A 351 4.29 2.33 -29.93
CA TYR A 351 5.19 1.21 -30.11
C TYR A 351 4.49 0.09 -30.89
N THR A 352 4.99 -0.18 -32.08
CA THR A 352 4.69 -1.42 -32.80
C THR A 352 5.65 -2.49 -32.33
N SER A 353 5.09 -3.54 -31.76
CA SER A 353 5.81 -4.70 -31.25
C SER A 353 6.84 -5.24 -32.24
N ALA A 354 8.10 -5.33 -31.82
CA ALA A 354 9.19 -5.88 -32.63
C ALA A 354 9.37 -7.41 -32.46
N LYS A 355 8.69 -8.02 -31.48
CA LYS A 355 8.76 -9.46 -31.13
C LYS A 355 7.38 -9.95 -30.71
N ASP A 356 7.03 -11.20 -30.99
CA ASP A 356 5.69 -11.76 -30.68
C ASP A 356 5.25 -11.61 -29.20
N ASP A 357 6.20 -11.54 -28.26
CA ASP A 357 5.92 -11.38 -26.82
C ASP A 357 5.74 -9.92 -26.36
N ASP A 358 6.09 -8.93 -27.19
CA ASP A 358 5.95 -7.53 -26.83
C ASP A 358 4.51 -7.06 -27.07
N LEU A 359 3.89 -6.45 -26.06
CA LEU A 359 2.58 -5.82 -26.21
C LEU A 359 2.73 -4.46 -26.90
N PRO A 360 1.96 -4.17 -27.97
CA PRO A 360 1.84 -2.83 -28.51
C PRO A 360 1.45 -1.85 -27.41
N ASP A 361 2.05 -0.66 -27.42
CA ASP A 361 1.85 0.36 -26.39
C ASP A 361 1.57 1.71 -27.06
N GLY A 362 0.65 2.47 -26.49
CA GLY A 362 0.23 3.77 -26.99
C GLY A 362 0.01 4.71 -25.81
N CYS A 363 0.60 5.91 -25.85
CA CYS A 363 0.41 6.88 -24.78
C CYS A 363 0.52 8.32 -25.27
N MET A 364 0.01 9.24 -24.44
CA MET A 364 0.18 10.68 -24.61
C MET A 364 1.25 11.17 -23.64
N MET A 365 2.24 11.88 -24.15
CA MET A 365 3.32 12.47 -23.37
C MET A 365 3.29 14.00 -23.48
N ASN A 366 3.58 14.72 -22.41
CA ASN A 366 3.85 16.15 -22.46
C ASN A 366 5.38 16.34 -22.37
N PRO A 367 6.04 16.90 -23.41
CA PRO A 367 7.48 17.10 -23.42
C PRO A 367 7.95 18.23 -22.48
N ASP A 368 7.13 19.25 -22.23
CA ASP A 368 7.49 20.38 -21.36
C ASP A 368 7.52 19.94 -19.88
N GLY A 369 6.50 19.21 -19.45
CA GLY A 369 6.37 18.71 -18.08
C GLY A 369 6.97 17.32 -17.84
N TRP A 370 7.49 16.67 -18.90
CA TRP A 370 7.90 15.27 -18.88
C TRP A 370 6.87 14.35 -18.22
N THR A 371 5.59 14.50 -18.57
CA THR A 371 4.50 13.65 -18.07
C THR A 371 4.07 12.66 -19.14
N CYS A 372 3.51 11.52 -18.74
CA CYS A 372 3.07 10.49 -19.67
C CYS A 372 1.84 9.77 -19.12
N SER A 373 0.86 9.50 -19.99
CA SER A 373 -0.39 8.80 -19.65
C SER A 373 -0.22 7.29 -19.54
N CYS A 374 0.98 6.75 -19.76
CA CYS A 374 1.18 5.30 -19.70
C CYS A 374 1.02 4.79 -18.26
N MET A 375 0.56 3.54 -18.17
CA MET A 375 0.32 2.82 -16.92
C MET A 375 1.47 2.96 -15.92
N PHE A 376 2.72 2.76 -16.38
CA PHE A 376 3.89 2.80 -15.50
C PHE A 376 4.09 4.16 -14.84
N ARG A 377 4.01 5.25 -15.62
CA ARG A 377 4.18 6.61 -15.07
C ARG A 377 3.05 6.96 -14.11
N VAL A 378 1.81 6.65 -14.47
CA VAL A 378 0.64 6.98 -13.66
C VAL A 378 0.65 6.21 -12.34
N THR A 379 0.89 4.89 -12.38
CA THR A 379 0.84 4.03 -11.20
C THR A 379 2.05 4.17 -10.27
N ARG A 380 3.25 4.41 -10.82
CA ARG A 380 4.50 4.45 -10.04
C ARG A 380 5.05 5.84 -9.78
N LEU A 381 4.57 6.85 -10.49
CA LEU A 381 5.15 8.20 -10.48
C LEU A 381 6.65 8.22 -10.81
N LEU A 382 7.08 7.28 -11.66
CA LEU A 382 8.48 7.14 -12.11
C LEU A 382 8.61 7.42 -13.61
N PRO A 383 9.78 7.87 -14.08
CA PRO A 383 10.09 8.01 -15.50
C PRO A 383 9.85 6.70 -16.25
N CYS A 384 9.00 6.75 -17.27
CA CYS A 384 8.66 5.59 -18.08
C CYS A 384 9.53 5.51 -19.33
N ARG A 385 9.55 4.33 -19.97
CA ARG A 385 10.28 4.08 -21.22
C ARG A 385 9.97 5.08 -22.34
N HIS A 386 8.76 5.63 -22.38
CA HIS A 386 8.34 6.63 -23.38
C HIS A 386 9.12 7.94 -23.23
N ILE A 387 9.19 8.46 -22.01
CA ILE A 387 9.92 9.68 -21.69
C ILE A 387 11.42 9.46 -21.94
N ILE A 388 11.95 8.33 -21.49
CA ILE A 388 13.37 7.98 -21.65
C ILE A 388 13.73 7.89 -23.14
N TYR A 389 12.92 7.19 -23.94
CA TYR A 389 13.12 7.06 -25.38
C TYR A 389 13.04 8.42 -26.08
N TYR A 390 12.04 9.23 -25.80
CA TYR A 390 11.88 10.55 -26.43
C TYR A 390 13.07 11.46 -26.10
N ARG A 391 13.58 11.43 -24.86
CA ARG A 391 14.79 12.17 -24.46
C ARG A 391 16.04 11.70 -25.21
N LYS A 392 16.21 10.40 -25.38
CA LYS A 392 17.29 9.81 -26.19
C LYS A 392 17.21 10.31 -27.64
N ASP A 393 16.04 10.20 -28.26
CA ASP A 393 15.84 10.53 -29.68
C ASP A 393 15.95 12.04 -29.97
N THR A 394 15.55 12.88 -29.01
CA THR A 394 15.70 14.34 -29.09
C THR A 394 17.07 14.86 -28.65
N GLY A 395 18.03 13.97 -28.36
CA GLY A 395 19.42 14.34 -28.05
C GLY A 395 19.63 14.98 -26.67
N CYS A 396 18.77 14.70 -25.69
CA CYS A 396 18.99 15.14 -24.31
C CYS A 396 20.26 14.50 -23.73
N SER A 397 21.05 15.30 -22.99
CA SER A 397 22.31 14.85 -22.39
C SER A 397 22.16 13.84 -21.24
N ARG A 398 21.03 13.86 -20.54
CA ARG A 398 20.63 12.89 -19.51
C ARG A 398 19.23 12.39 -19.79
N PHE A 399 19.01 11.09 -19.73
CA PHE A 399 17.71 10.48 -20.02
C PHE A 399 16.78 10.48 -18.81
N VAL A 400 17.34 10.48 -17.59
CA VAL A 400 16.58 10.45 -16.33
C VAL A 400 17.16 11.48 -15.34
N PRO A 401 17.01 12.79 -15.60
CA PRO A 401 17.42 13.80 -14.63
C PRO A 401 16.53 13.77 -13.38
N GLU A 402 17.06 14.24 -12.26
CA GLU A 402 16.33 14.33 -10.98
C GLU A 402 14.98 15.08 -11.12
N SER A 403 14.93 16.10 -11.97
CA SER A 403 13.76 16.97 -12.18
C SER A 403 12.51 16.24 -12.70
N ILE A 404 12.66 15.03 -13.27
CA ILE A 404 11.53 14.23 -13.76
C ILE A 404 11.14 13.08 -12.82
N ILE A 405 11.84 12.96 -11.68
CA ILE A 405 11.60 11.93 -10.66
C ILE A 405 10.69 12.53 -9.59
N HIS A 406 9.60 11.82 -9.27
CA HIS A 406 8.69 12.29 -8.23
C HIS A 406 9.40 12.38 -6.86
N PRO A 407 9.20 13.45 -6.07
CA PRO A 407 9.87 13.68 -4.80
C PRO A 407 9.82 12.50 -3.82
N ARG A 408 8.77 11.69 -3.85
CA ARG A 408 8.65 10.49 -3.02
C ARG A 408 9.84 9.53 -3.16
N TRP A 409 10.45 9.46 -4.34
CA TRP A 409 11.50 8.49 -4.64
C TRP A 409 12.91 9.03 -4.35
N LEU A 410 13.04 10.34 -4.13
CA LEU A 410 14.32 11.00 -3.89
C LEU A 410 14.75 10.82 -2.45
N VAL A 411 15.88 10.14 -2.27
CA VAL A 411 16.39 9.75 -0.94
C VAL A 411 16.66 10.94 -0.05
N LYS A 412 17.06 12.09 -0.63
CA LYS A 412 17.32 13.32 0.12
C LYS A 412 16.10 13.84 0.90
N ASN A 413 14.88 13.51 0.47
CA ASN A 413 13.65 14.02 1.08
C ASN A 413 13.31 13.31 2.40
N TYR A 414 13.77 12.07 2.58
CA TYR A 414 13.47 11.28 3.78
C TYR A 414 14.73 10.84 4.55
N ARG A 415 15.94 11.14 4.06
CA ARG A 415 17.19 11.02 4.85
C ARG A 415 17.18 11.87 6.11
N LYS A 416 16.47 13.01 6.09
CA LYS A 416 16.35 13.96 7.21
C LYS A 416 15.27 13.58 8.22
N LEU A 417 14.62 12.42 8.10
CA LEU A 417 13.75 11.89 9.15
C LEU A 417 14.60 11.46 10.37
N LYS A 418 15.15 12.47 11.04
CA LYS A 418 16.03 12.41 12.21
C LYS A 418 15.80 13.74 12.95
N ASN A 419 15.17 13.63 14.14
CA ASN A 419 15.36 14.47 15.34
C ASN A 419 14.21 14.35 16.37
N ALA A 420 13.21 13.46 16.20
CA ALA A 420 12.08 13.38 17.14
C ALA A 420 12.13 12.26 18.20
N THR A 421 13.01 11.25 18.10
CA THR A 421 12.83 10.00 18.89
C THR A 421 14.06 9.42 19.57
N VAL A 422 15.16 10.16 19.69
CA VAL A 422 16.26 9.77 20.59
C VAL A 422 16.73 11.04 21.26
N ALA A 423 16.46 11.19 22.56
CA ALA A 423 17.26 12.08 23.39
C ALA A 423 18.72 11.63 23.20
N ASP A 424 19.58 12.55 22.78
CA ASP A 424 21.03 12.38 22.88
C ASP A 424 21.36 12.21 24.38
N ASP A 425 21.25 10.98 24.88
CA ASP A 425 22.08 10.54 26.00
C ASP A 425 23.39 10.06 25.39
N ASP A 426 24.17 11.01 24.86
CA ASP A 426 25.62 10.89 24.78
C ASP A 426 26.16 10.90 26.22
N VAL A 427 25.95 9.80 26.95
CA VAL A 427 26.84 9.48 28.05
C VAL A 427 28.11 8.97 27.39
N ALA A 428 29.04 9.90 27.17
CA ALA A 428 30.44 9.60 26.98
C ALA A 428 30.93 8.79 28.18
N VAL A 429 30.81 7.47 28.11
CA VAL A 429 31.54 6.59 29.02
C VAL A 429 32.94 6.49 28.44
N ALA A 430 33.82 7.29 29.02
CA ALA A 430 35.25 7.16 28.83
C ALA A 430 35.66 5.71 29.11
N TYR A 431 36.36 5.14 28.13
CA TYR A 431 37.21 3.98 28.32
C TYR A 431 38.22 4.30 29.44
N GLU A 432 38.21 3.54 30.53
CA GLU A 432 39.40 3.34 31.35
C GLU A 432 39.57 1.85 31.63
N ASP A 433 40.76 1.36 31.27
CA ASP A 433 41.26 0.01 31.48
C ASP A 433 41.41 -0.31 32.97
N ARG A 434 40.93 -1.49 33.38
CA ARG A 434 41.71 -2.52 34.11
C ARG A 434 40.88 -3.77 34.38
#